data_AF-R6XHN4-F1
#
_entry.id   AF-R6XHN4-F1
#
_cell.length_a   1.000
_cell.length_b   1.000
_cell.length_c   1.000
_cell.angle_alpha   90.00
_cell.angle_beta   90.00
_cell.angle_gamma   90.00
#
_symmetry.space_group_name_H-M   'P 1'
#
loop_
_entity.id
_entity.type
_entity.pdbx_description
1 polymer ?
#
loop_
_entity_poly.entity_id
_entity_poly.type
_entity_poly.pdbx_seq_one_letter_code
_entity_poly.pdbx_strand_id
1 'polypeptide(L)'
;MGLFSTSLKPEDLKLFYDVLYQYEREGMGNHKGYFYKKVPLGIKNKVSLIHDTGKNKIKLVFPEKTNTLCYKGKEVCAPLLKHLRHSFAHACIEREGDYYVINSQMNPKCQICGKVKRTDFKKLITAILATKE
;
A
#
# COMPACT_ATOMS: atom_id res chain seq x y z
N MET A 1 -10.04 -9.24 26.41
CA MET A 1 -9.73 -9.00 24.99
C MET A 1 -10.06 -7.54 24.70
N GLY A 2 -9.05 -6.68 24.56
CA GLY A 2 -9.29 -5.28 24.22
C GLY A 2 -9.93 -5.21 22.84
N LEU A 3 -11.03 -4.46 22.70
CA LEU A 3 -11.58 -4.16 21.38
C LEU A 3 -10.47 -3.49 20.56
N PHE A 4 -10.12 -4.08 19.42
CA PHE A 4 -9.30 -3.42 18.42
C PHE A 4 -10.01 -2.14 17.99
N SER A 5 -9.55 -0.99 18.47
CA SER A 5 -10.01 0.31 18.00
C SER A 5 -9.29 0.62 16.69
N THR A 6 -10.04 0.74 15.59
CA THR A 6 -9.52 1.23 14.32
C THR A 6 -10.12 2.60 14.02
N SER A 7 -9.31 3.52 13.50
CA SER A 7 -9.79 4.80 12.98
C SER A 7 -10.38 4.68 11.57
N LEU A 8 -10.23 3.51 10.92
CA LEU A 8 -10.81 3.25 9.62
C LEU A 8 -12.33 3.16 9.72
N LYS A 9 -13.03 3.80 8.79
CA LYS A 9 -14.48 3.66 8.67
C LYS A 9 -14.83 2.48 7.74
N PRO A 10 -16.07 1.98 7.75
CA PRO A 10 -16.48 0.85 6.92
C PRO A 10 -16.14 1.00 5.43
N GLU A 11 -16.22 2.22 4.87
CA GLU A 11 -15.86 2.49 3.47
C GLU A 11 -14.36 2.41 3.17
N ASP A 12 -13.52 2.49 4.19
CA ASP A 12 -12.07 2.33 4.09
C ASP A 12 -11.69 0.86 4.22
N LEU A 13 -12.36 0.13 5.11
CA LEU A 13 -12.14 -1.30 5.32
C LEU A 13 -12.35 -2.10 4.02
N LYS A 14 -13.38 -1.79 3.24
CA LYS A 14 -13.67 -2.49 1.97
C LYS A 14 -12.44 -2.54 1.04
N LEU A 15 -11.76 -1.42 0.84
CA LEU A 15 -10.56 -1.37 -0.01
C LEU A 15 -9.46 -2.31 0.48
N PHE A 16 -9.16 -2.27 1.78
CA PHE A 16 -8.07 -3.08 2.35
C PHE A 16 -8.44 -4.56 2.46
N TYR A 17 -9.73 -4.86 2.67
CA TYR A 17 -10.25 -6.22 2.54
C TYR A 17 -10.13 -6.74 1.11
N ASP A 18 -10.42 -5.91 0.09
CA ASP A 18 -10.23 -6.32 -1.31
C ASP A 18 -8.75 -6.64 -1.59
N VAL A 19 -7.82 -5.81 -1.09
CA VAL A 19 -6.37 -6.06 -1.17
C VAL A 19 -5.99 -7.36 -0.47
N LEU A 20 -6.46 -7.56 0.77
CA LEU A 20 -6.20 -8.78 1.56
C LEU A 20 -6.76 -10.03 0.85
N TYR A 21 -8.00 -9.96 0.39
CA TYR A 21 -8.69 -11.07 -0.27
C TYR A 21 -8.02 -11.47 -1.58
N GLN A 22 -7.64 -10.50 -2.43
CA GLN A 22 -6.88 -10.79 -3.65
C GLN A 22 -5.51 -11.40 -3.32
N TYR A 23 -4.84 -10.88 -2.30
CA TYR A 23 -3.55 -11.41 -1.83
C TYR A 23 -3.71 -12.87 -1.36
N GLU A 24 -4.72 -13.19 -0.56
CA GLU A 24 -4.91 -14.54 -0.01
C GLU A 24 -5.40 -15.54 -1.07
N ARG A 25 -6.28 -15.11 -1.99
CA ARG A 25 -6.78 -15.96 -3.09
C ARG A 25 -5.70 -16.40 -4.07
N GLU A 26 -4.71 -15.56 -4.32
CA GLU A 26 -3.60 -15.89 -5.22
C GLU A 26 -2.57 -16.83 -4.55
N GLY A 27 -2.73 -17.11 -3.24
CA GLY A 27 -1.82 -17.93 -2.45
C GLY A 27 -0.47 -17.25 -2.21
N MET A 28 0.47 -17.95 -1.54
CA MET A 28 1.85 -17.46 -1.37
C MET A 28 2.63 -17.37 -2.70
N GLY A 29 2.01 -17.79 -3.82
CA GLY A 29 2.56 -17.70 -5.15
C GLY A 29 2.51 -16.27 -5.66
N ASN A 30 3.52 -15.47 -5.29
CA ASN A 30 3.92 -14.19 -5.90
C ASN A 30 2.81 -13.51 -6.72
N HIS A 31 2.17 -12.45 -6.19
CA HIS A 31 1.20 -11.54 -6.84
C HIS A 31 1.68 -10.96 -8.18
N LYS A 32 1.86 -11.83 -9.16
CA LYS A 32 2.30 -11.59 -10.53
C LYS A 32 1.06 -11.36 -11.38
N GLY A 33 1.25 -10.67 -12.50
CA GLY A 33 0.16 -10.33 -13.42
C GLY A 33 -0.43 -8.94 -13.20
N TYR A 34 -0.05 -8.22 -12.14
CA TYR A 34 -0.37 -6.79 -12.01
C TYR A 34 0.67 -5.94 -12.74
N PHE A 35 0.23 -5.12 -13.68
CA PHE A 35 1.11 -4.31 -14.52
C PHE A 35 1.02 -2.84 -14.19
N TYR A 36 1.94 -2.34 -13.34
CA TYR A 36 1.99 -0.92 -13.01
C TYR A 36 2.06 -0.04 -14.26
N LYS A 37 2.75 -0.49 -15.32
CA LYS A 37 2.82 0.21 -16.61
C LYS A 37 1.44 0.49 -17.24
N LYS A 38 0.45 -0.38 -17.04
CA LYS A 38 -0.93 -0.22 -17.56
C LYS A 38 -1.78 0.77 -16.77
N VAL A 39 -1.36 1.18 -15.56
CA VAL A 39 -2.09 2.19 -14.79
C VAL A 39 -1.96 3.57 -15.49
N PRO A 40 -3.06 4.32 -15.67
CA PRO A 40 -3.04 5.64 -16.30
C PRO A 40 -2.07 6.62 -15.63
N LEU A 41 -1.32 7.40 -16.42
CA LEU A 41 -0.31 8.34 -15.93
C LEU A 41 -0.89 9.39 -14.98
N GLY A 42 -2.09 9.92 -15.27
CA GLY A 42 -2.79 10.88 -14.43
C GLY A 42 -3.20 10.33 -13.04
N ILE A 43 -3.18 9.02 -12.85
CA ILE A 43 -3.37 8.37 -11.53
C ILE A 43 -2.01 8.14 -10.87
N LYS A 44 -1.01 7.67 -11.62
CA LYS A 44 0.37 7.45 -11.10
C LYS A 44 0.97 8.70 -10.49
N ASN A 45 0.82 9.84 -11.16
CA ASN A 45 1.46 11.09 -10.74
C ASN A 45 0.84 11.70 -9.47
N LYS A 46 -0.28 11.15 -8.98
CA LYS A 46 -0.94 11.67 -7.78
C LYS A 46 -0.29 11.15 -6.51
N VAL A 47 0.21 9.91 -6.51
CA VAL A 47 0.82 9.30 -5.33
C VAL A 47 2.25 8.92 -5.66
N SER A 48 3.20 9.49 -4.92
CA SER A 48 4.62 9.16 -5.05
C SER A 48 4.90 7.82 -4.36
N LEU A 49 5.36 6.83 -5.13
CA LEU A 49 5.73 5.52 -4.62
C LEU A 49 7.25 5.38 -4.63
N ILE A 50 7.87 5.36 -3.45
CA ILE A 50 9.32 5.22 -3.30
C ILE A 50 9.62 3.79 -2.85
N HIS A 51 10.40 3.05 -3.64
CA HIS A 51 10.74 1.66 -3.33
C HIS A 51 12.12 1.27 -3.83
N ASP A 52 12.65 0.16 -3.31
CA ASP A 52 13.94 -0.39 -3.74
C ASP A 52 13.88 -0.83 -5.20
N THR A 53 14.65 -0.22 -6.10
CA THR A 53 14.63 -0.62 -7.53
C THR A 53 15.50 -1.84 -7.83
N GLY A 54 16.04 -2.50 -6.80
CA GLY A 54 16.93 -3.67 -6.91
C GLY A 54 18.32 -3.39 -7.48
N LYS A 55 18.47 -2.40 -8.37
CA LYS A 55 19.75 -1.94 -8.95
C LYS A 55 20.47 -0.95 -8.04
N ASN A 56 19.72 0.03 -7.52
CA ASN A 56 20.21 0.98 -6.54
C ASN A 56 19.36 0.81 -5.30
N LYS A 57 19.92 0.27 -4.21
CA LYS A 57 19.25 0.27 -2.92
C LYS A 57 19.05 1.73 -2.52
N ILE A 58 17.82 2.20 -2.57
CA ILE A 58 17.49 3.57 -2.18
C ILE A 58 17.39 3.54 -0.65
N LYS A 59 17.99 4.52 0.02
CA LYS A 59 17.77 4.67 1.46
C LYS A 59 16.32 5.11 1.66
N LEU A 60 15.46 4.16 1.94
CA LEU A 60 14.08 4.45 2.32
C LEU A 60 14.11 5.15 3.69
N VAL A 61 13.45 6.28 3.78
CA VAL A 61 13.21 7.03 5.01
C VAL A 61 11.74 7.41 5.05
N PHE A 62 11.20 7.68 6.23
CA PHE A 62 9.82 8.14 6.33
C PHE A 62 9.70 9.45 5.54
N PRO A 63 8.75 9.54 4.58
CA PRO A 63 8.66 10.72 3.73
C PRO A 63 8.08 11.89 4.51
N GLU A 64 8.76 13.04 4.47
CA GLU A 64 8.24 14.30 5.01
C GLU A 64 7.09 14.86 4.16
N LYS A 65 7.12 14.57 2.85
CA LYS A 65 6.08 14.98 1.90
C LYS A 65 4.84 14.11 2.03
N THR A 66 3.69 14.76 2.06
CA THR A 66 2.39 14.09 1.94
C THR A 66 2.21 13.48 0.54
N ASN A 67 1.23 12.59 0.40
CA ASN A 67 0.97 11.81 -0.81
C ASN A 67 2.16 10.96 -1.30
N THR A 68 3.00 10.55 -0.35
CA THR A 68 4.17 9.72 -0.61
C THR A 68 4.08 8.48 0.27
N LEU A 69 4.37 7.31 -0.33
CA LEU A 69 4.45 6.04 0.37
C LEU A 69 5.77 5.35 0.01
N CYS A 70 6.58 5.09 1.04
CA CYS A 70 7.77 4.27 0.92
C CYS A 70 7.42 2.81 1.21
N TYR A 71 8.06 1.86 0.53
CA TYR A 71 7.97 0.44 0.88
C TYR A 71 9.15 -0.33 0.28
N LYS A 72 9.39 -1.54 0.79
CA LYS A 72 10.53 -2.35 0.36
C LYS A 72 10.13 -3.37 -0.71
N GLY A 73 10.76 -3.32 -1.88
CA GLY A 73 10.66 -4.37 -2.90
C GLY A 73 11.06 -3.91 -4.30
N LYS A 74 11.56 -4.86 -5.10
CA LYS A 74 12.15 -4.65 -6.44
C LYS A 74 11.17 -4.11 -7.50
N GLU A 75 9.88 -4.41 -7.33
CA GLU A 75 8.81 -4.03 -8.24
C GLU A 75 7.74 -3.22 -7.50
N VAL A 76 6.83 -2.60 -8.25
CA VAL A 76 5.79 -1.75 -7.65
C VAL A 76 4.62 -2.57 -7.10
N CYS A 77 3.90 -3.29 -7.96
CA CYS A 77 2.60 -3.86 -7.61
C CYS A 77 2.67 -4.90 -6.49
N ALA A 78 3.41 -6.00 -6.70
CA ALA A 78 3.43 -7.09 -5.73
C ALA A 78 3.95 -6.65 -4.35
N PRO A 79 5.07 -5.89 -4.26
CA PRO A 79 5.56 -5.43 -2.97
C PRO A 79 4.66 -4.39 -2.30
N LEU A 80 4.03 -3.50 -3.07
CA LEU A 80 3.05 -2.55 -2.52
C LEU A 80 1.83 -3.28 -1.94
N LEU A 81 1.22 -4.20 -2.69
CA LEU A 81 0.05 -4.95 -2.20
C LEU A 81 0.40 -5.80 -0.98
N LYS A 82 1.59 -6.42 -0.96
CA LYS A 82 2.13 -7.13 0.20
C LYS A 82 2.28 -6.22 1.42
N HIS A 83 2.83 -5.04 1.19
CA HIS A 83 3.02 -4.05 2.24
C HIS A 83 1.67 -3.64 2.85
N LEU A 84 0.68 -3.30 2.02
CA LEU A 84 -0.66 -2.94 2.47
C LEU A 84 -1.37 -4.08 3.20
N ARG A 85 -1.26 -5.30 2.68
CA ARG A 85 -1.81 -6.49 3.33
C ARG A 85 -1.23 -6.65 4.75
N HIS A 86 0.08 -6.53 4.90
CA HIS A 86 0.72 -6.61 6.22
C HIS A 86 0.31 -5.47 7.13
N SER A 87 0.36 -4.23 6.65
CA SER A 87 -0.05 -3.06 7.42
C SER A 87 -1.50 -3.21 7.90
N PHE A 88 -2.40 -3.69 7.04
CA PHE A 88 -3.79 -3.89 7.40
C PHE A 88 -3.98 -5.03 8.42
N ALA A 89 -3.35 -6.19 8.19
CA ALA A 89 -3.43 -7.34 9.09
C ALA A 89 -2.90 -7.04 10.51
N HIS A 90 -1.97 -6.10 10.63
CA HIS A 90 -1.39 -5.66 11.91
C HIS A 90 -1.99 -4.36 12.45
N ALA A 91 -3.15 -3.92 11.94
CA ALA A 91 -3.82 -2.68 12.35
C ALA A 91 -2.92 -1.43 12.31
N CYS A 92 -1.94 -1.41 11.38
CA CYS A 92 -0.99 -0.30 11.20
C CYS A 92 -1.45 0.70 10.14
N ILE A 93 -2.75 0.78 9.86
CA ILE A 93 -3.31 1.76 8.93
C ILE A 93 -4.32 2.60 9.69
N GLU A 94 -4.08 3.90 9.71
CA GLU A 94 -4.92 4.87 10.39
C GLU A 94 -5.51 5.86 9.39
N ARG A 95 -6.72 6.31 9.70
CA ARG A 95 -7.36 7.44 9.02
C ARG A 95 -7.11 8.71 9.81
N GLU A 96 -6.47 9.68 9.17
CA GLU A 96 -6.24 11.02 9.71
C GLU A 96 -6.89 12.05 8.76
N GLY A 97 -8.16 12.37 9.01
CA GLY A 97 -8.97 13.23 8.15
C GLY A 97 -9.10 12.69 6.71
N ASP A 98 -8.50 13.41 5.77
CA ASP A 98 -8.46 13.06 4.34
C ASP A 98 -7.28 12.17 3.94
N TYR A 99 -6.47 11.73 4.91
CA TYR A 99 -5.27 10.95 4.69
C TYR A 99 -5.37 9.55 5.31
N TYR A 100 -4.68 8.60 4.69
CA TYR A 100 -4.23 7.39 5.34
C TYR A 100 -2.80 7.60 5.84
N VAL A 101 -2.58 7.29 7.10
CA VAL A 101 -1.25 7.06 7.65
C VAL A 101 -1.03 5.56 7.62
N ILE A 102 -0.14 5.11 6.75
CA ILE A 102 0.18 3.71 6.59
C ILE A 102 1.50 3.50 7.29
N ASN A 103 1.55 2.51 8.18
CA ASN A 103 2.73 2.09 8.91
C ASN A 103 2.90 0.57 8.77
N SER A 104 4.09 0.08 9.09
CA SER A 104 4.43 -1.35 9.03
C SER A 104 4.82 -1.92 10.40
N GLN A 105 4.71 -1.10 11.45
CA GLN A 105 5.61 -1.11 12.61
C GLN A 105 5.54 -2.34 13.53
N MET A 106 4.76 -3.38 13.20
CA MET A 106 4.87 -4.66 13.90
C MET A 106 5.93 -5.61 13.30
N ASN A 107 6.63 -5.24 12.22
CA ASN A 107 7.75 -6.01 11.69
C ASN A 107 9.01 -5.15 11.46
N PRO A 108 10.12 -5.39 12.17
CA PRO A 108 11.37 -4.64 11.99
C PRO A 108 11.96 -4.75 10.57
N LYS A 109 11.56 -5.75 9.78
CA LYS A 109 12.00 -5.91 8.38
C LYS A 109 11.29 -4.96 7.39
N CYS A 110 10.25 -4.23 7.79
CA CYS A 110 9.39 -3.45 6.89
C CYS A 110 9.15 -1.98 7.31
N GLN A 111 9.94 -1.44 8.24
CA GLN A 111 9.72 -0.23 9.08
C GLN A 111 9.36 1.15 8.45
N ILE A 112 9.14 1.28 7.14
CA ILE A 112 9.15 2.61 6.47
C ILE A 112 8.00 2.73 5.49
N CYS A 113 7.17 3.77 5.65
CA CYS A 113 5.88 3.90 4.97
C CYS A 113 5.59 5.34 4.53
N GLY A 114 4.47 5.94 4.95
CA GLY A 114 4.15 7.33 4.61
C GLY A 114 2.68 7.69 4.78
N LYS A 115 2.35 8.90 4.35
CA LYS A 115 1.02 9.50 4.47
C LYS A 115 0.47 9.84 3.09
N VAL A 116 -0.71 9.29 2.76
CA VAL A 116 -1.31 9.39 1.42
C VAL A 116 -2.73 9.90 1.46
N LYS A 117 -3.13 10.73 0.48
CA LYS A 117 -4.50 11.23 0.39
C LYS A 117 -5.42 10.07 0.04
N ARG A 118 -6.50 9.91 0.80
CA ARG A 118 -7.39 8.74 0.72
C ARG A 118 -7.97 8.55 -0.67
N THR A 119 -8.42 9.65 -1.29
CA THR A 119 -9.05 9.62 -2.62
C THR A 119 -8.08 9.20 -3.72
N ASP A 120 -6.87 9.74 -3.71
CA ASP A 120 -5.85 9.44 -4.70
C ASP A 120 -5.33 8.01 -4.52
N PHE A 121 -5.12 7.61 -3.27
CA PHE A 121 -4.66 6.29 -2.92
C PHE A 121 -5.68 5.20 -3.30
N LYS A 122 -6.97 5.40 -3.00
CA LYS A 122 -8.04 4.49 -3.44
C LYS A 122 -8.02 4.30 -4.96
N LYS A 123 -7.97 5.41 -5.71
CA LYS A 123 -7.91 5.37 -7.19
C LYS A 123 -6.71 4.60 -7.70
N LEU A 124 -5.54 4.81 -7.09
CA LEU A 124 -4.32 4.10 -7.46
C LEU A 124 -4.45 2.59 -7.23
N ILE A 125 -4.86 2.16 -6.04
CA ILE A 125 -4.96 0.73 -5.71
C ILE A 125 -6.02 0.06 -6.57
N THR A 126 -7.20 0.66 -6.74
CA THR A 126 -8.23 0.13 -7.64
C THR A 126 -7.72 0.01 -9.08
N ALA A 127 -6.99 1.02 -9.59
CA ALA A 127 -6.42 0.96 -10.93
C ALA A 127 -5.37 -0.16 -11.05
N ILE A 128 -4.49 -0.35 -10.05
CA ILE A 128 -3.53 -1.45 -10.02
C ILE A 128 -4.26 -2.79 -10.07
N LEU A 129 -5.25 -2.99 -9.20
CA LEU A 129 -6.00 -4.26 -9.12
C LEU A 129 -6.72 -4.58 -10.45
N ALA A 130 -7.19 -3.56 -11.17
CA ALA A 130 -7.81 -3.71 -12.49
C ALA A 130 -6.81 -4.06 -13.62
N THR A 131 -5.50 -3.97 -13.39
CA THR A 131 -4.49 -4.33 -14.41
C THR A 131 -4.16 -5.82 -14.46
N LYS A 132 -4.77 -6.63 -13.60
CA LYS A 132 -4.51 -8.06 -13.50
C LYS A 132 -4.85 -8.76 -14.81
N GLU A 133 -3.87 -9.44 -15.40
CA GLU A 133 -4.06 -10.40 -16.50
C GLU A 133 -4.39 -11.80 -15.96
#